data_AF-A0AAU9FDP8-F1
#
_entry.id   AF-A0AAU9FDP8-F1
#
_cell.length_a   1.000
_cell.length_b   1.000
_cell.length_c   1.000
_cell.angle_alpha   90.00
_cell.angle_beta   90.00
_cell.angle_gamma   90.00
#
_symmetry.space_group_name_H-M   'P 1'
#
loop_
_entity.id
_entity.type
_entity.pdbx_description
1 polymer ?
#
loop_
_entity_poly.entity_id
_entity_poly.type
_entity_poly.pdbx_seq_one_letter_code
_entity_poly.pdbx_strand_id
1 'polypeptide(L)'
;MSDPQNGERGGGVHSKLRLYLWIYGTALVFIFISILLIISFGFINSEPGERCCPAAYSCFSLGLLCLFVYVNVMFLRRKFPVNWILSCCMAVLFGLGTASMLPEQTAGHVVLLALEVIVMMVLLLLLGYWLPPKCHPLIYIALTSFCLAIVMFVLCKIISDHSPEYTETADVWLAHCVLWTVVCPMLLFQSQVINGYWSSESPYLDIPLCAVLLLIDFLACYAFLDAVAEVDYAFENLLSSRTVQLLVRVGRSEM
;
A
#
# COMPACT_ATOMS: atom_id res chain seq x y z
N MET A 1 8.11 -50.75 -18.44
CA MET A 1 7.18 -49.64 -18.69
C MET A 1 6.80 -49.07 -17.33
N SER A 2 7.45 -47.99 -16.94
CA SER A 2 7.36 -47.37 -15.62
C SER A 2 6.77 -45.97 -15.79
N ASP A 3 5.68 -45.69 -15.07
CA ASP A 3 4.92 -44.44 -15.10
C ASP A 3 5.76 -43.21 -14.73
N PRO A 4 5.66 -42.10 -15.51
CA PRO A 4 6.42 -40.87 -15.26
C PRO A 4 5.70 -39.84 -14.35
N GLN A 5 4.71 -40.24 -13.53
CA GLN A 5 3.91 -39.28 -12.75
C GLN A 5 4.36 -39.00 -11.31
N ASN A 6 5.43 -39.61 -10.81
CA ASN A 6 5.81 -39.49 -9.38
C ASN A 6 7.00 -38.56 -9.08
N GLY A 7 7.54 -37.83 -10.07
CA GLY A 7 8.73 -36.98 -9.91
C GLY A 7 8.51 -35.50 -9.53
N GLU A 8 7.30 -34.94 -9.75
CA GLU A 8 7.13 -33.47 -9.76
C GLU A 8 6.58 -32.86 -8.47
N ARG A 9 6.08 -33.65 -7.51
CA ARG A 9 5.42 -33.10 -6.31
C ARG A 9 6.39 -32.52 -5.25
N GLY A 10 7.66 -32.93 -5.25
CA GLY A 10 8.65 -32.45 -4.27
C GLY A 10 9.40 -31.17 -4.67
N GLY A 11 9.67 -30.97 -5.97
CA GLY A 11 10.45 -29.84 -6.48
C GLY A 11 9.68 -28.53 -6.60
N GLY A 12 8.38 -28.59 -6.92
CA GLY A 12 7.53 -27.41 -7.12
C GLY A 12 7.26 -26.62 -5.83
N VAL A 13 7.07 -27.31 -4.69
CA VAL A 13 6.79 -26.67 -3.39
C VAL A 13 8.02 -25.91 -2.88
N HIS A 14 9.21 -26.50 -3.02
CA HIS A 14 10.47 -25.86 -2.63
C HIS A 14 10.80 -24.63 -3.49
N SER A 15 10.43 -24.66 -4.78
CA SER A 15 10.58 -23.54 -5.70
C SER A 15 9.64 -22.37 -5.38
N LYS A 16 8.37 -22.65 -5.03
CA LYS A 16 7.39 -21.62 -4.65
C LYS A 16 7.70 -20.97 -3.31
N LEU A 17 8.10 -21.75 -2.30
CA LEU A 17 8.51 -21.20 -1.01
C LEU A 17 9.70 -20.24 -1.16
N ARG A 18 10.69 -20.63 -1.99
CA ARG A 18 11.81 -19.76 -2.32
C ARG A 18 11.35 -18.47 -2.97
N LEU A 19 10.46 -18.55 -3.96
CA LEU A 19 9.91 -17.36 -4.62
C LEU A 19 9.26 -16.40 -3.63
N TYR A 20 8.38 -16.91 -2.74
CA TYR A 20 7.75 -16.08 -1.72
C TYR A 20 8.74 -15.46 -0.75
N LEU A 21 9.74 -16.24 -0.30
CA LEU A 21 10.78 -15.71 0.58
C LEU A 21 11.56 -14.58 -0.08
N TRP A 22 11.84 -14.69 -1.38
CA TRP A 22 12.54 -13.64 -2.12
C TRP A 22 11.69 -12.39 -2.31
N ILE A 23 10.43 -12.52 -2.74
CA ILE A 23 9.52 -11.38 -2.95
C ILE A 23 9.22 -10.69 -1.62
N TYR A 24 8.62 -11.42 -0.67
CA TYR A 24 8.19 -10.85 0.61
C TYR A 24 9.37 -10.48 1.51
N GLY A 25 10.45 -11.27 1.49
CA GLY A 25 11.66 -10.95 2.25
C GLY A 25 12.34 -9.68 1.74
N THR A 26 12.44 -9.50 0.42
CA THR A 26 12.99 -8.26 -0.17
C THR A 26 12.07 -7.07 0.10
N ALA A 27 10.76 -7.24 -0.04
CA ALA A 27 9.78 -6.19 0.31
C ALA A 27 9.92 -5.77 1.77
N LEU A 28 10.06 -6.73 2.70
CA LEU A 28 10.25 -6.47 4.12
C LEU A 28 11.55 -5.70 4.39
N VAL A 29 12.64 -6.02 3.69
CA VAL A 29 13.90 -5.27 3.79
C VAL A 29 13.71 -3.83 3.29
N PHE A 30 13.03 -3.63 2.16
CA PHE A 30 12.76 -2.28 1.65
C PHE A 30 11.85 -1.47 2.57
N ILE A 31 10.81 -2.10 3.13
CA ILE A 31 9.91 -1.49 4.11
C ILE A 31 10.71 -1.08 5.35
N PHE A 32 11.55 -1.99 5.87
CA PHE A 32 12.40 -1.71 7.03
C PHE A 32 13.35 -0.55 6.78
N ILE A 33 14.03 -0.51 5.63
CA ILE A 33 14.88 0.62 5.24
C ILE A 33 14.08 1.92 5.18
N SER A 34 12.86 1.88 4.63
CA SER A 34 12.01 3.05 4.53
C SER A 34 11.55 3.56 5.90
N ILE A 35 11.20 2.66 6.82
CA ILE A 35 10.90 3.02 8.22
C ILE A 35 12.11 3.69 8.88
N LEU A 36 13.31 3.13 8.70
CA LEU A 36 14.54 3.75 9.22
C LEU A 36 14.78 5.13 8.63
N LEU A 37 14.52 5.33 7.34
CA LEU A 37 14.63 6.64 6.69
C LEU A 37 13.61 7.63 7.26
N ILE A 38 12.35 7.22 7.45
CA ILE A 38 11.31 8.06 8.05
C ILE A 38 11.72 8.50 9.46
N ILE A 39 12.14 7.55 10.31
CA ILE A 39 12.60 7.84 11.67
C ILE A 39 13.84 8.76 11.67
N SER A 40 14.84 8.45 10.83
CA SER A 40 16.09 9.22 10.78
C SER A 40 15.85 10.65 10.30
N PHE A 41 14.99 10.83 9.30
CA PHE A 41 14.65 12.14 8.78
C PHE A 41 13.87 12.97 9.82
N GLY A 42 12.98 12.33 10.57
CA GLY A 42 12.30 12.95 11.72
C GLY A 42 13.27 13.44 12.81
N PHE A 43 14.40 12.76 13.04
CA PHE A 43 15.41 13.22 13.99
C PHE A 43 16.27 14.38 13.46
N ILE A 44 16.58 14.38 12.16
CA ILE A 44 17.48 15.37 11.53
C ILE A 44 16.77 16.71 11.32
N ASN A 45 15.49 16.69 10.93
CA ASN A 45 14.69 17.90 10.75
C ASN A 45 14.07 18.32 12.08
N SER A 46 14.90 18.85 12.97
CA SER A 46 14.51 19.31 14.32
C SER A 46 13.80 20.68 14.34
N GLU A 47 13.47 21.24 13.17
CA GLU A 47 12.65 22.46 13.08
C GLU A 47 11.17 22.06 12.93
N PRO A 48 10.34 22.28 13.97
CA PRO A 48 8.97 21.79 13.97
C PRO A 48 8.14 22.48 12.88
N GLY A 49 7.62 21.66 11.96
CA GLY A 49 6.62 22.08 10.96
C GLY A 49 7.16 22.37 9.55
N GLU A 50 8.47 22.29 9.31
CA GLU A 50 9.01 22.55 7.96
C GLU A 50 9.03 21.27 7.10
N ARG A 51 7.96 21.06 6.32
CA ARG A 51 7.95 20.00 5.30
C ARG A 51 8.91 20.34 4.18
N CYS A 52 9.79 19.41 3.85
CA CYS A 52 10.71 19.55 2.72
C CYS A 52 10.00 19.19 1.40
N CYS A 53 8.93 19.92 1.06
CA CYS A 53 8.11 19.70 -0.13
C CYS A 53 8.92 19.56 -1.43
N PRO A 54 9.98 20.37 -1.70
CA PRO A 54 10.80 20.19 -2.91
C PRO A 54 11.55 18.84 -2.96
N ALA A 55 12.01 18.34 -1.81
CA ALA A 55 12.67 17.04 -1.71
C ALA A 55 11.66 15.92 -1.98
N ALA A 56 10.46 16.00 -1.39
CA ALA A 56 9.38 15.04 -1.63
C ALA A 56 9.02 14.97 -3.12
N TYR A 57 8.74 16.12 -3.75
CA TYR A 57 8.38 16.16 -5.17
C TYR A 57 9.47 15.62 -6.08
N SER A 58 10.73 15.98 -5.82
CA SER A 58 11.86 15.50 -6.64
C SER A 58 12.10 14.00 -6.47
N CYS A 59 12.10 13.49 -5.25
CA CYS A 59 12.25 12.05 -4.97
C CYS A 59 11.10 11.23 -5.56
N PHE A 60 9.83 11.65 -5.39
CA PHE A 60 8.69 10.95 -5.99
C PHE A 60 8.71 11.02 -7.51
N SER A 61 8.98 12.18 -8.11
CA SER A 61 9.02 12.32 -9.57
C SER A 61 10.12 11.45 -10.18
N LEU A 62 11.31 11.42 -9.56
CA LEU A 62 12.41 10.59 -10.00
C LEU A 62 12.11 9.10 -9.78
N GLY A 63 11.52 8.73 -8.65
CA GLY A 63 11.08 7.36 -8.34
C GLY A 63 10.04 6.85 -9.33
N LEU A 64 9.03 7.66 -9.66
CA LEU A 64 8.00 7.34 -10.65
C LEU A 64 8.57 7.25 -12.07
N LEU A 65 9.49 8.15 -12.44
CA LEU A 65 10.20 8.05 -13.73
C LEU A 65 11.01 6.76 -13.83
N CYS A 66 11.76 6.42 -12.76
CA CYS A 66 12.49 5.16 -12.68
C CYS A 66 11.55 3.95 -12.79
N LEU A 67 10.42 3.96 -12.08
CA LEU A 67 9.42 2.91 -12.13
C LEU A 67 8.82 2.77 -13.53
N PHE A 68 8.47 3.89 -14.16
CA PHE A 68 7.94 3.91 -15.52
C PHE A 68 8.91 3.30 -16.53
N VAL A 69 10.19 3.69 -16.47
CA VAL A 69 11.24 3.12 -17.32
C VAL A 69 11.45 1.63 -17.00
N TYR A 70 11.47 1.26 -15.73
CA TYR A 70 11.69 -0.11 -15.28
C TYR A 70 10.55 -1.06 -15.70
N VAL A 71 9.31 -0.58 -15.66
CA VAL A 71 8.13 -1.35 -16.09
C VAL A 71 8.10 -1.49 -17.62
N ASN A 72 8.41 -0.44 -18.39
CA ASN A 72 8.29 -0.50 -19.85
C ASN A 72 9.50 -1.14 -20.55
N VAL A 73 10.69 -1.06 -19.97
CA VAL A 73 11.91 -1.60 -20.58
C VAL A 73 12.19 -3.00 -20.04
N MET A 74 11.60 -4.01 -20.71
CA MET A 74 11.75 -5.44 -20.38
C MET A 74 13.21 -5.90 -20.23
N PHE A 75 14.13 -5.29 -20.97
CA PHE A 75 15.56 -5.59 -20.88
C PHE A 75 16.16 -5.23 -19.51
N LEU A 76 15.77 -4.09 -18.93
CA LEU A 76 16.23 -3.66 -17.60
C LEU A 76 15.68 -4.57 -16.51
N ARG A 77 14.44 -5.05 -16.68
CA ARG A 77 13.77 -5.95 -15.73
C ARG A 77 14.45 -7.32 -15.63
N ARG A 78 14.92 -7.84 -16.77
CA ARG A 78 15.45 -9.21 -16.89
C ARG A 78 16.97 -9.32 -16.73
N LYS A 79 17.70 -8.20 -16.68
CA LYS A 79 19.17 -8.21 -16.62
C LYS A 79 19.67 -8.10 -15.17
N PHE A 80 20.19 -9.20 -14.65
CA PHE A 80 20.97 -9.19 -13.41
C PHE A 80 22.35 -8.54 -13.65
N PRO A 81 22.89 -7.71 -12.75
CA PRO A 81 22.33 -7.25 -11.45
C PRO A 81 21.53 -5.93 -11.55
N VAL A 82 21.33 -5.41 -12.76
CA VAL A 82 20.75 -4.08 -13.01
C VAL A 82 19.34 -3.95 -12.43
N ASN A 83 18.52 -4.99 -12.53
CA ASN A 83 17.17 -5.01 -11.97
C ASN A 83 17.13 -4.80 -10.45
N TRP A 84 18.08 -5.40 -9.72
CA TRP A 84 18.21 -5.23 -8.27
C TRP A 84 18.69 -3.83 -7.90
N ILE A 85 19.67 -3.30 -8.61
CA ILE A 85 20.17 -1.94 -8.38
C ILE A 85 19.03 -0.93 -8.57
N LEU A 86 18.28 -1.04 -9.66
CA LEU A 86 17.13 -0.17 -9.91
C LEU A 86 16.04 -0.32 -8.84
N SER A 87 15.76 -1.54 -8.37
CA SER A 87 14.81 -1.77 -7.27
C SER A 87 15.24 -1.10 -5.97
N CYS A 88 16.52 -1.17 -5.61
CA CYS A 88 17.07 -0.50 -4.43
C CYS A 88 17.01 1.03 -4.59
N CYS A 89 17.36 1.56 -5.78
CA CYS A 89 17.25 2.98 -6.06
C CYS A 89 15.80 3.48 -5.92
N MET A 90 14.83 2.75 -6.49
CA MET A 90 13.42 3.08 -6.32
C MET A 90 13.00 3.03 -4.85
N ALA A 91 13.41 2.01 -4.10
CA ALA A 91 13.08 1.89 -2.69
C ALA A 91 13.58 3.08 -1.86
N VAL A 92 14.83 3.51 -2.09
CA VAL A 92 15.40 4.68 -1.43
C VAL A 92 14.69 5.97 -1.84
N LEU A 93 14.38 6.14 -3.13
CA LEU A 93 13.69 7.33 -3.63
C LEU A 93 12.26 7.44 -3.06
N PHE A 94 11.49 6.36 -3.03
CA PHE A 94 10.15 6.37 -2.44
C PHE A 94 10.21 6.51 -0.92
N GLY A 95 11.16 5.87 -0.25
CA GLY A 95 11.37 6.01 1.20
C GLY A 95 11.73 7.45 1.59
N LEU A 96 12.69 8.07 0.91
CA LEU A 96 13.07 9.47 1.13
C LEU A 96 11.96 10.45 0.74
N GLY A 97 11.25 10.19 -0.36
CA GLY A 97 10.11 11.00 -0.77
C GLY A 97 9.02 11.01 0.29
N THR A 98 8.72 9.84 0.88
CA THR A 98 7.76 9.71 1.97
C THR A 98 8.27 10.40 3.23
N ALA A 99 9.51 10.12 3.65
CA ALA A 99 10.12 10.71 4.84
C ALA A 99 10.18 12.26 4.80
N SER A 100 10.36 12.85 3.61
CA SER A 100 10.42 14.31 3.44
C SER A 100 9.05 14.99 3.32
N MET A 101 7.99 14.22 3.06
CA MET A 101 6.61 14.72 3.01
C MET A 101 5.96 14.74 4.41
N LEU A 102 6.31 13.77 5.25
CA LEU A 102 5.71 13.56 6.56
C LEU A 102 6.18 14.62 7.57
N PRO A 103 5.29 15.13 8.43
CA PRO A 103 5.68 15.99 9.54
C PRO A 103 6.53 15.23 10.58
N GLU A 104 7.16 15.95 11.50
CA GLU A 104 7.94 15.35 12.60
C GLU A 104 7.06 14.41 13.43
N GLN A 105 7.51 13.16 13.59
CA GLN A 105 6.77 12.11 14.27
C GLN A 105 7.59 11.46 15.37
N THR A 106 6.93 11.09 16.46
CA THR A 106 7.56 10.25 17.46
C THR A 106 7.79 8.85 16.88
N ALA A 107 8.96 8.27 17.16
CA ALA A 107 9.29 6.91 16.68
C ALA A 107 8.24 5.86 17.10
N GLY A 108 7.58 6.06 18.25
CA GLY A 108 6.50 5.19 18.70
C GLY A 108 5.27 5.22 17.77
N HIS A 109 4.87 6.41 17.31
CA HIS A 109 3.76 6.56 16.36
C HIS A 109 4.09 5.92 15.01
N VAL A 110 5.29 6.18 14.49
CA VAL A 110 5.79 5.58 13.23
C VAL A 110 5.72 4.05 13.28
N VAL A 111 6.20 3.46 14.38
CA VAL A 111 6.23 1.99 14.54
C VAL A 111 4.84 1.40 14.68
N LEU A 112 3.93 2.04 15.43
CA LEU A 112 2.55 1.58 15.58
C LEU A 112 1.80 1.60 14.24
N LEU A 113 1.91 2.71 13.49
CA LEU A 113 1.26 2.86 12.20
C LEU A 113 1.85 1.90 11.16
N ALA A 114 3.18 1.76 11.11
CA ALA A 114 3.82 0.79 10.24
C ALA A 114 3.38 -0.65 10.56
N LEU A 115 3.23 -0.99 11.85
CA LEU A 115 2.75 -2.31 12.26
C LEU A 115 1.30 -2.55 11.81
N GLU A 116 0.41 -1.57 11.96
CA GLU A 116 -0.97 -1.66 11.46
C GLU A 116 -0.98 -1.96 9.95
N VAL A 117 -0.22 -1.18 9.17
CA VAL A 117 -0.15 -1.35 7.72
C VAL A 117 0.38 -2.73 7.34
N ILE A 118 1.47 -3.19 7.98
CA ILE A 118 2.06 -4.51 7.72
C ILE A 118 1.06 -5.62 8.03
N VAL A 119 0.38 -5.56 9.18
CA VAL A 119 -0.59 -6.59 9.59
C VAL A 119 -1.74 -6.65 8.59
N MET A 120 -2.32 -5.51 8.23
CA MET A 120 -3.44 -5.46 7.30
C MET A 120 -3.05 -5.89 5.89
N MET A 121 -1.88 -5.48 5.40
CA MET A 121 -1.35 -5.96 4.12
C MET A 121 -1.17 -7.48 4.13
N VAL A 122 -0.58 -8.05 5.18
CA VAL A 122 -0.39 -9.51 5.30
C VAL A 122 -1.72 -10.24 5.27
N LEU A 123 -2.72 -9.78 6.03
CA LEU A 123 -4.06 -10.38 6.06
C LEU A 123 -4.73 -10.35 4.68
N LEU A 124 -4.67 -9.21 3.98
CA LEU A 124 -5.26 -9.06 2.66
C LEU A 124 -4.51 -9.87 1.58
N LEU A 125 -3.19 -9.94 1.65
CA LEU A 125 -2.38 -10.77 0.75
C LEU A 125 -2.66 -12.27 0.96
N LEU A 126 -2.81 -12.72 2.22
CA LEU A 126 -3.24 -14.08 2.57
C LEU A 126 -4.64 -14.39 2.03
N LEU A 127 -5.56 -13.44 2.14
CA LEU A 127 -6.91 -13.58 1.60
C LEU A 127 -6.89 -13.69 0.06
N GLY A 128 -6.01 -12.95 -0.61
CA GLY A 128 -5.81 -13.05 -2.06
C GLY A 128 -5.19 -14.38 -2.51
N TYR A 129 -4.42 -15.03 -1.64
CA TYR A 129 -3.87 -16.37 -1.88
C TYR A 129 -4.96 -17.45 -1.84
N TRP A 130 -6.01 -17.26 -1.04
CA TRP A 130 -7.04 -18.27 -0.78
C TRP A 130 -8.12 -18.38 -1.87
N LEU A 131 -7.77 -18.12 -3.12
CA LEU A 131 -8.71 -18.20 -4.25
C LEU A 131 -9.31 -19.63 -4.37
N PRO A 132 -10.64 -19.79 -4.25
CA PRO A 132 -11.26 -21.11 -4.34
C PRO A 132 -11.08 -21.76 -5.71
N PRO A 133 -10.95 -23.10 -5.78
CA PRO A 133 -10.86 -23.80 -7.05
C PRO A 133 -12.15 -23.56 -7.85
N LYS A 134 -12.01 -23.14 -9.12
CA LYS A 134 -13.10 -22.80 -10.07
C LYS A 134 -13.74 -21.43 -9.88
N CYS A 135 -13.29 -20.60 -8.93
CA CYS A 135 -13.74 -19.21 -8.85
C CYS A 135 -12.91 -18.32 -9.79
N HIS A 136 -13.56 -17.45 -10.56
CA HIS A 136 -12.85 -16.50 -11.41
C HIS A 136 -12.16 -15.43 -10.53
N PRO A 137 -10.87 -15.11 -10.74
CA PRO A 137 -10.11 -14.17 -9.90
C PRO A 137 -10.83 -12.83 -9.66
N LEU A 138 -11.39 -12.22 -10.72
CA LEU A 138 -12.19 -10.99 -10.64
C LEU A 138 -13.43 -11.12 -9.75
N ILE A 139 -14.17 -12.22 -9.85
CA ILE A 139 -15.39 -12.43 -9.07
C ILE A 139 -15.02 -12.56 -7.59
N TYR A 140 -13.93 -13.26 -7.29
CA TYR A 140 -13.42 -13.37 -5.92
C TYR A 140 -12.99 -12.02 -5.34
N ILE A 141 -12.27 -11.19 -6.11
CA ILE A 141 -11.91 -9.83 -5.68
C ILE A 141 -13.18 -9.03 -5.37
N ALA A 142 -14.14 -9.00 -6.31
CA ALA A 142 -15.37 -8.23 -6.14
C ALA A 142 -16.17 -8.67 -4.90
N LEU A 143 -16.37 -9.98 -4.72
CA LEU A 143 -17.08 -10.53 -3.56
C LEU A 143 -16.36 -10.23 -2.24
N THR A 144 -15.04 -10.43 -2.22
CA THR A 144 -14.24 -10.24 -1.00
C THR A 144 -14.21 -8.77 -0.60
N SER A 145 -14.00 -7.87 -1.57
CA SER A 145 -14.04 -6.42 -1.33
C SER A 145 -15.43 -5.95 -0.92
N PHE A 146 -16.50 -6.51 -1.49
CA PHE A 146 -17.87 -6.22 -1.08
C PHE A 146 -18.15 -6.67 0.36
N CYS A 147 -17.74 -7.89 0.73
CA CYS A 147 -17.86 -8.37 2.11
C CYS A 147 -17.07 -7.48 3.09
N LEU A 148 -15.85 -7.08 2.74
CA LEU A 148 -15.06 -6.18 3.56
C LEU A 148 -15.73 -4.80 3.68
N ALA A 149 -16.28 -4.26 2.60
CA ALA A 149 -16.99 -2.99 2.62
C ALA A 149 -18.21 -3.02 3.56
N ILE A 150 -18.96 -4.13 3.58
CA ILE A 150 -20.07 -4.31 4.53
C ILE A 150 -19.55 -4.33 5.98
N VAL A 151 -18.50 -5.11 6.25
CA VAL A 151 -17.91 -5.19 7.60
C VAL A 151 -17.41 -3.81 8.05
N MET A 152 -16.69 -3.11 7.18
CA MET A 152 -16.20 -1.76 7.46
C MET A 152 -17.35 -0.77 7.65
N PHE A 153 -18.40 -0.84 6.85
CA PHE A 153 -19.59 0.01 7.04
C PHE A 153 -20.26 -0.22 8.40
N VAL A 154 -20.41 -1.48 8.82
CA VAL A 154 -20.96 -1.83 10.13
C VAL A 154 -20.04 -1.33 11.26
N LEU A 155 -18.72 -1.47 11.12
CA LEU A 155 -17.76 -0.94 12.08
C LEU A 155 -17.85 0.59 12.17
N CYS A 156 -17.87 1.30 11.03
CA CYS A 156 -18.05 2.74 10.98
C CYS A 156 -19.35 3.18 11.68
N LYS A 157 -20.44 2.43 11.50
CA LYS A 157 -21.71 2.69 12.18
C LYS A 157 -21.60 2.50 13.69
N ILE A 158 -21.00 1.40 14.14
CA ILE A 158 -20.78 1.16 15.57
C ILE A 158 -19.94 2.28 16.19
N ILE A 159 -18.84 2.67 15.52
CA ILE A 159 -17.96 3.76 15.95
C ILE A 159 -18.75 5.07 16.02
N SER A 160 -19.51 5.41 14.98
CA SER A 160 -20.32 6.63 14.94
C SER A 160 -21.42 6.67 16.01
N ASP A 161 -22.02 5.53 16.33
CA ASP A 161 -23.13 5.46 17.29
C ASP A 161 -22.65 5.43 18.75
N HIS A 162 -21.40 4.98 18.99
CA HIS A 162 -20.83 4.81 20.33
C HIS A 162 -19.71 5.80 20.68
N SER A 163 -19.25 6.62 19.72
CA SER A 163 -18.36 7.72 20.04
C SER A 163 -19.18 8.92 20.51
N PRO A 164 -18.89 9.51 21.68
CA PRO A 164 -19.53 10.75 22.09
C PRO A 164 -19.27 11.84 21.02
N GLU A 165 -20.27 12.70 20.80
CA GLU A 165 -20.31 13.75 19.78
C GLU A 165 -18.93 14.40 19.55
N TYR A 166 -18.44 14.33 18.30
CA TYR A 166 -17.26 15.05 17.79
C TYR A 166 -15.97 14.85 18.59
N THR A 167 -15.50 13.62 18.67
CA THR A 167 -14.11 13.35 19.07
C THR A 167 -13.26 13.19 17.82
N GLU A 168 -12.17 13.97 17.69
CA GLU A 168 -11.19 13.88 16.58
C GLU A 168 -10.70 12.44 16.32
N THR A 169 -10.78 11.58 17.33
CA THR A 169 -10.45 10.16 17.23
C THR A 169 -11.42 9.37 16.36
N ALA A 170 -12.71 9.72 16.33
CA ALA A 170 -13.71 9.00 15.54
C ALA A 170 -13.48 9.17 14.03
N ASP A 171 -13.12 10.38 13.60
CA ASP A 171 -12.84 10.70 12.19
C ASP A 171 -11.58 9.96 11.71
N VAL A 172 -10.57 9.86 12.57
CA VAL A 172 -9.38 9.06 12.31
C VAL A 172 -9.75 7.59 12.06
N TRP A 173 -10.54 6.97 12.93
CA TRP A 173 -10.95 5.57 12.74
C TRP A 173 -11.80 5.35 11.49
N LEU A 174 -12.63 6.32 11.10
CA LEU A 174 -13.41 6.27 9.86
C LEU A 174 -12.49 6.28 8.63
N ALA A 175 -11.46 7.14 8.61
CA ALA A 175 -10.51 7.21 7.52
C ALA A 175 -9.70 5.91 7.36
N HIS A 176 -9.33 5.27 8.48
CA HIS A 176 -8.70 3.94 8.44
C HIS A 176 -9.63 2.91 7.75
N CYS A 177 -10.91 2.88 8.11
CA CYS A 177 -11.88 1.97 7.49
C CYS A 177 -12.07 2.22 5.98
N VAL A 178 -12.07 3.49 5.58
CA VAL A 178 -12.14 3.89 4.16
C VAL A 178 -10.90 3.43 3.41
N LEU A 179 -9.69 3.67 3.94
CA LEU A 179 -8.45 3.24 3.32
C LEU A 179 -8.47 1.72 3.04
N TRP A 180 -8.79 0.93 4.05
CA TRP A 180 -8.77 -0.54 3.91
C TRP A 180 -9.80 -1.03 2.89
N THR A 181 -10.94 -0.36 2.78
CA THR A 181 -11.95 -0.67 1.76
C THR A 181 -11.44 -0.38 0.34
N VAL A 182 -10.74 0.74 0.15
CA VAL A 182 -10.21 1.17 -1.15
C VAL A 182 -9.00 0.33 -1.58
N VAL A 183 -8.09 0.02 -0.64
CA VAL A 183 -6.84 -0.72 -0.92
C VAL A 183 -7.07 -2.22 -1.06
N CYS A 184 -8.11 -2.77 -0.42
CA CYS A 184 -8.45 -4.20 -0.48
C CYS A 184 -8.42 -4.82 -1.90
N PRO A 185 -9.17 -4.31 -2.89
CA PRO A 185 -9.17 -4.90 -4.23
C PRO A 185 -7.79 -4.90 -4.89
N MET A 186 -6.98 -3.87 -4.61
CA MET A 186 -5.62 -3.74 -5.14
C MET A 186 -4.68 -4.81 -4.57
N LEU A 187 -4.67 -5.00 -3.25
CA LEU A 187 -3.83 -6.01 -2.59
C LEU A 187 -4.26 -7.44 -2.90
N LEU A 188 -5.58 -7.68 -3.02
CA LEU A 188 -6.09 -8.98 -3.47
C LEU A 188 -5.63 -9.28 -4.90
N PHE A 189 -5.74 -8.30 -5.80
CA PHE A 189 -5.25 -8.44 -7.17
C PHE A 189 -3.75 -8.72 -7.21
N GLN A 190 -2.95 -7.96 -6.46
CA GLN A 190 -1.50 -8.13 -6.40
C GLN A 190 -1.10 -9.52 -5.88
N SER A 191 -1.74 -9.99 -4.82
CA SER A 191 -1.54 -11.36 -4.33
C SER A 191 -1.88 -12.38 -5.41
N GLN A 192 -2.99 -12.21 -6.13
CA GLN A 192 -3.38 -13.14 -7.18
C GLN A 192 -2.41 -13.16 -8.37
N VAL A 193 -1.84 -12.00 -8.73
CA VAL A 193 -0.80 -11.88 -9.76
C VAL A 193 0.49 -12.58 -9.31
N ILE A 194 0.93 -12.38 -8.06
CA ILE A 194 2.11 -13.07 -7.50
C ILE A 194 1.92 -14.60 -7.52
N ASN A 195 0.68 -15.05 -7.28
CA ASN A 195 0.34 -16.47 -7.28
C ASN A 195 0.12 -17.06 -8.68
N GLY A 196 0.15 -16.25 -9.74
CA GLY A 196 0.02 -16.71 -11.12
C GLY A 196 -1.41 -17.06 -11.54
N TYR A 197 -2.43 -16.62 -10.82
CA TYR A 197 -3.84 -16.90 -11.17
C TYR A 197 -4.31 -16.20 -12.46
N TRP A 198 -3.55 -15.23 -12.95
CA TRP A 198 -3.88 -14.42 -14.13
C TRP A 198 -3.14 -14.82 -15.42
N SER A 199 -1.89 -15.30 -15.29
CA SER A 199 -1.01 -15.59 -16.43
C SER A 199 -0.50 -17.04 -16.47
N SER A 200 -1.07 -17.93 -15.65
CA SER A 200 -0.68 -19.35 -15.50
C SER A 200 0.77 -19.64 -15.05
N GLU A 201 1.64 -18.62 -15.00
CA GLU A 201 3.03 -18.69 -14.54
C GLU A 201 3.28 -17.70 -13.39
N SER A 202 4.08 -18.12 -12.42
CA SER A 202 4.53 -17.25 -11.32
C SER A 202 5.64 -16.29 -11.78
N PRO A 203 5.71 -15.06 -11.25
CA PRO A 203 6.60 -14.00 -11.73
C PRO A 203 8.07 -14.17 -11.29
N TYR A 204 8.74 -15.25 -11.71
CA TYR A 204 10.14 -15.52 -11.33
C TYR A 204 11.14 -14.44 -11.79
N LEU A 205 10.87 -13.79 -12.93
CA LEU A 205 11.73 -12.72 -13.47
C LEU A 205 11.37 -11.33 -12.92
N ASP A 206 10.20 -11.21 -12.29
CA ASP A 206 9.64 -9.94 -11.84
C ASP A 206 9.66 -9.82 -10.31
N ILE A 207 10.47 -10.66 -9.63
CA ILE A 207 10.68 -10.63 -8.18
C ILE A 207 10.97 -9.22 -7.66
N PRO A 208 11.95 -8.47 -8.22
CA PRO A 208 12.27 -7.13 -7.70
C PRO A 208 11.15 -6.13 -7.96
N LEU A 209 10.39 -6.30 -9.05
CA LEU A 209 9.24 -5.46 -9.35
C LEU A 209 8.11 -5.69 -8.33
N CYS A 210 7.76 -6.95 -8.05
CA CYS A 210 6.76 -7.28 -7.04
C CYS A 210 7.14 -6.74 -5.65
N ALA A 211 8.43 -6.83 -5.29
CA ALA A 211 8.91 -6.28 -4.03
C ALA A 211 8.80 -4.74 -3.95
N VAL A 212 9.12 -4.03 -5.05
CA VAL A 212 8.95 -2.57 -5.13
C VAL A 212 7.48 -2.17 -5.10
N LEU A 213 6.59 -2.90 -5.77
CA LEU A 213 5.15 -2.61 -5.72
C LEU A 213 4.60 -2.78 -4.31
N LEU A 214 4.97 -3.85 -3.59
CA LEU A 214 4.60 -4.03 -2.18
C LEU A 214 5.13 -2.90 -1.28
N LEU A 215 6.33 -2.38 -1.56
CA LEU A 215 6.85 -1.21 -0.86
C LEU A 215 5.99 0.03 -1.14
N ILE A 216 5.64 0.28 -2.41
CA ILE A 216 4.81 1.43 -2.79
C ILE A 216 3.45 1.34 -2.11
N ASP A 217 2.84 0.16 -2.07
CA ASP A 217 1.56 -0.07 -1.37
C ASP A 217 1.68 0.25 0.12
N PHE A 218 2.76 -0.22 0.76
CA PHE A 218 3.05 0.08 2.16
C PHE A 218 3.19 1.60 2.40
N LEU A 219 4.02 2.28 1.60
CA LEU A 219 4.27 3.72 1.74
C LEU A 219 3.02 4.55 1.46
N ALA A 220 2.20 4.16 0.48
CA ALA A 220 0.94 4.83 0.17
C ALA A 220 -0.07 4.68 1.32
N CYS A 221 -0.21 3.48 1.88
CA CYS A 221 -1.07 3.26 3.04
C CYS A 221 -0.57 4.02 4.26
N TYR A 222 0.74 3.95 4.54
CA TYR A 222 1.37 4.67 5.65
C TYR A 222 1.15 6.17 5.54
N ALA A 223 1.47 6.77 4.39
CA ALA A 223 1.32 8.20 4.17
C ALA A 223 -0.13 8.66 4.22
N PHE A 224 -1.07 7.83 3.75
CA PHE A 224 -2.50 8.14 3.88
C PHE A 224 -2.94 8.16 5.34
N LEU A 225 -2.61 7.13 6.12
CA LEU A 225 -3.00 7.04 7.53
C LEU A 225 -2.39 8.16 8.37
N ASP A 226 -1.16 8.54 8.07
CA ASP A 226 -0.51 9.65 8.75
C ASP A 226 -1.15 11.01 8.43
N ALA A 227 -1.56 11.21 7.18
CA ALA A 227 -2.15 12.46 6.72
C ALA A 227 -3.61 12.65 7.17
N VAL A 228 -4.25 11.65 7.80
CA VAL A 228 -5.69 11.68 8.12
C VAL A 228 -6.09 12.93 8.90
N ALA A 229 -5.36 13.27 9.97
CA ALA A 229 -5.66 14.44 10.79
C ALA A 229 -5.55 15.77 10.00
N GLU A 230 -4.67 15.82 9.01
CA GLU A 230 -4.51 17.00 8.14
C GLU A 230 -5.56 17.06 7.05
N VAL A 231 -6.00 15.91 6.54
CA VAL A 231 -7.08 15.77 5.57
C VAL A 231 -8.39 16.22 6.19
N ASP A 232 -8.68 15.83 7.44
CA ASP A 232 -9.88 16.29 8.15
C ASP A 232 -9.87 17.80 8.34
N TYR A 233 -8.75 18.38 8.80
CA TYR A 233 -8.60 19.83 8.92
C TYR A 233 -8.79 20.54 7.58
N ALA A 234 -8.26 19.99 6.49
CA ALA A 234 -8.41 20.55 5.15
C ALA A 234 -9.87 20.44 4.65
N PHE A 235 -10.56 19.34 4.92
CA PHE A 235 -11.97 19.16 4.57
C PHE A 235 -12.88 20.10 5.36
N GLU A 236 -12.66 20.27 6.66
CA GLU A 236 -13.39 21.25 7.47
C GLU A 236 -13.19 22.67 6.95
N ASN A 237 -11.96 23.05 6.59
CA ASN A 237 -11.70 24.37 6.03
C ASN A 237 -12.29 24.55 4.62
N LEU A 238 -12.30 23.50 3.80
CA LEU A 238 -12.92 23.51 2.47
C LEU A 238 -14.46 23.57 2.57
N LEU A 239 -15.07 22.87 3.51
CA LEU A 239 -16.52 22.87 3.74
C LEU A 239 -17.00 24.13 4.47
N SER A 240 -16.15 24.76 5.30
CA SER A 240 -16.42 26.07 5.89
C SER A 240 -16.20 27.22 4.90
N SER A 241 -15.46 26.98 3.81
CA SER A 241 -15.26 27.95 2.74
C SER A 241 -16.59 28.37 2.12
N ARG A 242 -16.86 29.69 2.12
CA ARG A 242 -18.06 30.30 1.51
C ARG A 242 -18.31 29.83 0.08
N THR A 243 -17.26 29.47 -0.67
CA THR A 243 -17.36 29.02 -2.06
C THR A 243 -18.06 27.67 -2.18
N VAL A 244 -17.77 26.72 -1.28
CA VAL A 244 -18.41 25.40 -1.28
C VAL A 244 -19.84 25.50 -0.73
N GLN A 245 -20.08 26.33 0.28
CA GLN A 245 -21.43 26.62 0.76
C GLN A 245 -22.30 27.28 -0.32
N LEU A 246 -21.73 28.14 -1.16
CA LEU A 246 -22.40 28.72 -2.32
C LEU A 246 -22.68 27.67 -3.40
N LEU A 247 -21.72 26.79 -3.72
CA LEU A 247 -21.91 25.68 -4.67
C LEU A 247 -23.01 24.70 -4.22
N VAL A 248 -23.05 24.35 -2.94
CA VAL A 248 -24.10 23.48 -2.37
C VAL A 248 -25.46 24.19 -2.37
N ARG A 249 -25.51 25.50 -2.11
CA ARG A 249 -26.75 26.29 -2.22
C ARG A 249 -27.24 26.40 -3.67
N VAL A 250 -26.33 26.60 -4.62
CA VAL A 250 -26.67 26.67 -6.05
C VAL A 250 -27.16 25.29 -6.53
N GLY A 251 -26.50 24.20 -6.16
CA GLY A 251 -26.94 22.84 -6.49
C GLY A 251 -28.29 22.45 -5.87
N ARG A 252 -28.66 23.00 -4.70
CA ARG A 252 -30.00 22.85 -4.10
C ARG A 252 -31.05 23.81 -4.67
N SER A 253 -30.64 24.87 -5.35
CA SER A 253 -31.55 25.83 -5.99
C SER A 253 -31.96 25.41 -7.39
N GLU A 254 -31.29 24.40 -7.98
CA GLU A 254 -31.58 23.85 -9.31
C GLU A 254 -32.28 22.47 -9.27
N MET A 255 -32.67 21.99 -8.08
CA MET A 255 -33.63 20.89 -7.87
C MET A 255 -34.97 21.44 -7.37
#